data_AF-A0A919T6V8-F1
#
_entry.id   AF-A0A919T6V8-F1
#
_cell.length_a   1.000
_cell.length_b   1.000
_cell.length_c   1.000
_cell.angle_alpha   90.00
_cell.angle_beta   90.00
_cell.angle_gamma   90.00
#
_symmetry.space_group_name_H-M   'P 1'
#
loop_
_entity.id
_entity.type
_entity.pdbx_description
1 polymer ?
#
loop_
_entity_poly.entity_id
_entity_poly.type
_entity_poly.pdbx_seq_one_letter_code
_entity_poly.pdbx_strand_id
1 'polypeptide(L)'
;MTDRSDPSGRSSADYSRRLSVADETLGKTRLLAEQCRTCIFRPGNPMFLGPGRLRQLVDGARADGGYIICHETLPYAESPVPPAICRGFADRYSTWQLQVIGRLWGFVEVSPPNPAP
;
A
#
# COMPACT_ATOMS: atom_id res chain seq x y z
N MET A 1 -10.26 27.93 -1.28
CA MET A 1 -9.48 26.72 -0.95
C MET A 1 -8.63 27.06 0.25
N THR A 2 -9.16 26.84 1.45
CA THR A 2 -8.43 27.11 2.70
C THR A 2 -7.47 25.95 2.94
N ASP A 3 -6.18 26.26 2.87
CA ASP A 3 -5.08 25.42 3.33
C ASP A 3 -5.32 25.07 4.81
N ARG A 4 -5.71 23.82 5.07
CA ARG A 4 -5.80 23.29 6.43
C ARG A 4 -4.42 22.78 6.79
N SER A 5 -3.60 23.63 7.39
CA SER A 5 -2.30 23.25 7.91
C SER A 5 -2.45 22.14 8.96
N ASP A 6 -1.70 21.05 8.77
CA ASP A 6 -1.59 19.91 9.66
C ASP A 6 -0.78 20.33 10.92
N PRO A 7 -1.22 20.02 12.15
CA PRO A 7 -0.55 20.43 13.39
C PRO A 7 0.88 19.89 13.56
N SER A 8 1.34 19.00 12.67
CA SER A 8 2.70 18.47 12.64
C SER A 8 3.73 19.34 11.89
N GLY A 9 3.31 20.43 11.24
CA GLY A 9 4.21 21.29 10.46
C GLY A 9 4.78 20.63 9.19
N ARG A 10 4.29 19.45 8.80
CA ARG A 10 4.63 18.78 7.54
C ARG A 10 3.57 19.11 6.50
N SER A 11 4.00 19.51 5.29
CA SER A 11 3.05 19.80 4.22
C SER A 11 2.31 18.53 3.79
N SER A 12 1.03 18.66 3.41
CA SER A 12 0.23 17.55 2.87
C SER A 12 0.92 16.90 1.66
N ALA A 13 1.61 17.70 0.84
CA ALA A 13 2.37 17.22 -0.31
C ALA A 13 3.54 16.31 0.07
N ASP A 14 4.30 16.64 1.12
CA ASP A 14 5.39 15.80 1.63
C ASP A 14 4.88 14.47 2.17
N TYR A 15 3.72 14.50 2.84
CA TYR A 15 3.08 13.28 3.34
C TYR A 15 2.62 12.38 2.18
N SER A 16 1.93 12.94 1.18
CA SER A 16 1.53 12.21 -0.02
C SER A 16 2.73 11.63 -0.79
N ARG A 17 3.84 12.38 -0.89
CA ARG A 17 5.06 11.87 -1.53
C ARG A 17 5.65 10.69 -0.77
N ARG A 18 5.64 10.73 0.57
CA ARG A 18 6.08 9.60 1.40
C ARG A 18 5.15 8.38 1.32
N LEU A 19 3.94 8.52 0.78
CA LEU A 19 3.03 7.41 0.48
C LEU A 19 3.13 6.91 -0.96
N SER A 20 3.97 7.53 -1.80
CA SER A 20 4.12 7.12 -3.19
C SER A 20 4.65 5.69 -3.29
N VAL A 21 3.98 4.91 -4.14
CA VAL A 21 4.39 3.54 -4.53
C VAL A 21 5.17 3.51 -5.85
N ALA A 22 5.43 4.66 -6.47
CA ALA A 22 6.18 4.73 -7.72
C ALA A 22 7.67 4.47 -7.49
N ASP A 23 8.27 3.58 -8.28
CA ASP A 23 9.71 3.48 -8.43
C ASP A 23 10.14 4.48 -9.51
N GLU A 24 10.65 5.65 -9.08
CA GLU A 24 11.06 6.73 -9.99
C GLU A 24 12.27 6.34 -10.84
N THR A 25 13.13 5.44 -10.35
CA THR A 25 14.34 4.98 -11.05
C THR A 25 13.99 4.07 -12.22
N LEU A 26 13.07 3.13 -12.00
CA LEU A 26 12.66 2.16 -13.00
C LEU A 26 11.46 2.60 -13.83
N GLY A 27 10.78 3.68 -13.44
CA GLY A 27 9.53 4.11 -14.05
C GLY A 27 8.39 3.09 -13.86
N LYS A 28 8.41 2.35 -12.74
CA LYS A 28 7.48 1.25 -12.43
C LYS A 28 6.69 1.54 -11.16
N THR A 29 5.74 0.65 -10.85
CA THR A 29 5.06 0.68 -9.55
C THR A 29 5.57 -0.45 -8.65
N ARG A 30 5.91 -0.13 -7.39
CA ARG A 30 6.33 -1.10 -6.38
C ARG A 30 5.14 -1.96 -5.95
N LEU A 31 5.29 -3.27 -6.04
CA LEU A 31 4.38 -4.29 -5.53
C LEU A 31 5.18 -5.19 -4.59
N LEU A 32 4.65 -5.53 -3.41
CA LEU A 32 5.32 -6.54 -2.60
C LEU A 32 5.36 -7.88 -3.35
N ALA A 33 6.52 -8.54 -3.37
CA ALA A 33 6.70 -9.85 -4.00
C ALA A 33 5.83 -10.93 -3.35
N GLU A 34 5.62 -10.81 -2.03
CA GLU A 34 4.84 -11.76 -1.24
C GLU A 34 4.05 -11.05 -0.12
N GLN A 35 3.14 -11.77 0.53
CA GLN A 35 2.40 -11.24 1.68
C GLN A 35 3.32 -11.11 2.89
N CYS A 36 3.49 -9.89 3.41
CA CYS A 36 4.27 -9.63 4.63
C CYS A 36 3.75 -10.41 5.85
N ARG A 37 4.58 -10.54 6.89
CA ARG A 37 4.28 -11.35 8.09
C ARG A 37 2.97 -10.97 8.78
N THR A 38 2.66 -9.68 8.85
CA THR A 38 1.42 -9.17 9.48
C THR A 38 0.33 -8.80 8.47
N CYS A 39 0.39 -9.33 7.25
CA CYS A 39 -0.57 -9.04 6.18
C CYS A 39 -2.03 -9.21 6.62
N ILE A 40 -2.86 -8.22 6.30
CA ILE A 40 -4.30 -8.19 6.63
C ILE A 40 -5.12 -9.31 5.97
N PHE A 41 -4.55 -9.98 4.96
CA PHE A 41 -5.17 -11.12 4.26
C PHE A 41 -4.62 -12.48 4.71
N ARG A 42 -3.66 -12.52 5.64
CA ARG A 42 -3.20 -13.78 6.23
C ARG A 42 -4.28 -14.34 7.17
N PRO A 43 -4.43 -15.67 7.24
CA PRO A 43 -5.26 -16.31 8.26
C PRO A 43 -4.85 -15.87 9.67
N GLY A 44 -5.81 -15.87 10.61
CA GLY A 44 -5.55 -15.58 12.02
C GLY A 44 -5.49 -14.09 12.39
N ASN A 45 -5.69 -13.16 11.45
CA ASN A 45 -5.73 -11.72 11.70
C ASN A 45 -4.47 -11.20 12.46
N PRO A 46 -3.27 -11.38 11.89
CA PRO A 46 -2.01 -11.04 12.59
C PRO A 46 -1.83 -9.53 12.84
N MET A 47 -2.60 -8.68 12.16
CA MET A 47 -2.64 -7.23 12.40
C MET A 47 -3.68 -6.83 13.46
N PHE A 48 -4.37 -7.79 14.08
CA PHE A 48 -5.39 -7.57 15.12
C PHE A 48 -6.47 -6.55 14.70
N LEU A 49 -6.91 -6.62 13.44
CA LEU A 49 -7.96 -5.76 12.93
C LEU A 49 -9.27 -5.98 13.71
N GLY A 50 -9.92 -4.87 14.05
CA GLY A 50 -11.26 -4.90 14.64
C GLY A 50 -12.28 -5.55 13.69
N PRO A 51 -13.41 -6.08 14.21
CA PRO A 51 -14.46 -6.68 13.38
C PRO A 51 -14.89 -5.77 12.23
N GLY A 52 -14.97 -6.32 11.02
CA GLY A 52 -15.38 -5.59 9.81
C GLY A 52 -14.33 -4.63 9.22
N ARG A 53 -13.22 -4.36 9.91
CA ARG A 53 -12.20 -3.40 9.44
C ARG A 53 -11.55 -3.82 8.11
N LEU A 54 -11.24 -5.10 7.93
CA LEU A 54 -10.69 -5.60 6.67
C LEU A 54 -11.65 -5.32 5.51
N ARG A 55 -12.95 -5.61 5.70
CA ARG A 55 -13.98 -5.35 4.70
C ARG A 55 -14.05 -3.86 4.36
N GLN A 56 -14.04 -2.99 5.35
CA GLN A 56 -14.05 -1.55 5.14
C GLN A 56 -12.86 -1.06 4.29
N LEU A 57 -11.66 -1.56 4.58
CA LEU A 57 -10.44 -1.22 3.82
C LEU A 57 -10.55 -1.66 2.35
N VAL A 58 -11.02 -2.90 2.14
CA VAL A 58 -11.24 -3.45 0.80
C VAL A 58 -12.30 -2.65 0.05
N ASP A 59 -13.45 -2.40 0.67
CA ASP A 59 -14.58 -1.71 0.05
C ASP A 59 -14.18 -0.29 -0.35
N GLY A 60 -13.44 0.43 0.52
CA GLY A 60 -12.89 1.75 0.19
C GLY A 60 -11.92 1.72 -0.99
N ALA A 61 -10.90 0.86 -0.95
CA ALA A 61 -9.92 0.75 -2.03
C ALA A 61 -10.57 0.37 -3.37
N ARG A 62 -11.62 -0.45 -3.35
CA ARG A 62 -12.38 -0.82 -4.54
C ARG A 62 -13.27 0.30 -5.05
N ALA A 63 -13.92 1.05 -4.17
CA ALA A 63 -14.76 2.19 -4.54
C ALA A 63 -13.95 3.29 -5.25
N ASP A 64 -12.74 3.57 -4.76
CA ASP A 64 -11.79 4.49 -5.41
C ASP A 64 -11.15 3.86 -6.67
N GLY A 65 -11.34 2.55 -6.83
CA GLY A 65 -10.74 1.74 -7.88
C GLY A 65 -9.21 1.69 -7.82
N GLY A 66 -8.68 1.93 -6.63
CA GLY A 66 -7.25 1.98 -6.34
C GLY A 66 -6.72 0.69 -5.73
N TYR A 67 -5.84 0.83 -4.77
CA TYR A 67 -5.13 -0.28 -4.13
C TYR A 67 -4.86 0.02 -2.66
N ILE A 68 -4.51 -1.01 -1.90
CA ILE A 68 -4.03 -0.87 -0.53
C ILE A 68 -2.50 -0.83 -0.54
N ILE A 69 -1.91 0.19 0.07
CA ILE A 69 -0.47 0.24 0.35
C ILE A 69 -0.18 -0.72 1.52
N CYS A 70 0.89 -1.50 1.45
CA CYS A 70 1.30 -2.37 2.54
C CYS A 70 1.62 -1.54 3.78
N HIS A 71 0.99 -1.88 4.91
CA HIS A 71 1.16 -1.14 6.16
C HIS A 71 2.59 -1.23 6.73
N GLU A 72 3.31 -2.33 6.48
CA GLU A 72 4.72 -2.45 6.89
C GLU A 72 5.67 -1.58 6.05
N THR A 73 5.18 -0.96 4.98
CA THR A 73 5.96 -0.05 4.13
C THR A 73 5.52 1.41 4.25
N LEU A 74 4.57 1.70 5.15
CA LEU A 74 4.12 3.07 5.39
C LEU A 74 5.18 3.87 6.15
N PRO A 75 5.20 5.21 6.02
CA PRO A 75 6.26 6.06 6.61
C PRO A 75 6.43 5.92 8.12
N TYR A 76 5.37 5.53 8.84
CA TYR A 76 5.37 5.33 10.29
C TYR A 76 5.79 3.92 10.71
N ALA A 77 5.98 2.99 9.76
CA ALA A 77 6.48 1.64 10.04
C ALA A 77 8.01 1.58 10.16
N GLU A 78 8.71 2.72 10.00
CA GLU A 78 10.18 2.83 10.01
C GLU A 78 10.87 1.81 9.10
N SER A 79 10.21 1.53 7.97
CA SER A 79 10.61 0.49 7.05
C SER A 79 11.79 0.90 6.18
N PRO A 80 12.80 0.05 6.00
CA PRO A 80 13.83 0.27 4.98
C PRO A 80 13.28 0.06 3.56
N VAL A 81 12.11 -0.55 3.42
CA VAL A 81 11.44 -0.78 2.13
C VAL A 81 10.50 0.39 1.84
N PRO A 82 10.68 1.10 0.71
CA PRO A 82 9.76 2.16 0.30
C PRO A 82 8.30 1.66 0.15
N PRO A 83 7.28 2.52 0.30
CA PRO A 83 5.86 2.14 0.18
C PRO A 83 5.53 1.24 -1.01
N ALA A 84 4.94 0.08 -0.80
CA ALA A 84 4.62 -0.84 -1.89
C ALA A 84 3.14 -1.22 -1.86
N ILE A 85 2.58 -1.55 -3.02
CA ILE A 85 1.24 -2.12 -3.08
C ILE A 85 1.22 -3.44 -2.31
N CYS A 86 0.17 -3.63 -1.50
CA CYS A 86 -0.05 -4.85 -0.73
C CYS A 86 -0.25 -6.05 -1.66
N ARG A 87 0.65 -7.05 -1.59
CA ARG A 87 0.54 -8.30 -2.35
C ARG A 87 -0.82 -8.97 -2.14
N GLY A 88 -1.25 -9.10 -0.88
CA GLY A 88 -2.50 -9.79 -0.55
C GLY A 88 -3.74 -9.15 -1.14
N PHE A 89 -3.74 -7.82 -1.34
CA PHE A 89 -4.81 -7.12 -2.04
C PHE A 89 -4.73 -7.36 -3.54
N ALA A 90 -3.55 -7.18 -4.14
CA ALA A 90 -3.34 -7.35 -5.57
C ALA A 90 -3.63 -8.79 -6.06
N ASP A 91 -3.43 -9.80 -5.21
CA ASP A 91 -3.80 -11.20 -5.50
C ASP A 91 -5.31 -11.44 -5.61
N ARG A 92 -6.11 -10.63 -4.89
CA ARG A 92 -7.54 -10.89 -4.68
C ARG A 92 -8.45 -9.95 -5.49
N TYR A 93 -7.94 -8.79 -5.87
CA TYR A 93 -8.74 -7.74 -6.48
C TYR A 93 -8.08 -7.15 -7.71
N SER A 94 -8.86 -6.95 -8.77
CA SER A 94 -8.45 -6.40 -10.06
C SER A 94 -9.09 -5.02 -10.31
N THR A 95 -8.68 -4.02 -9.54
CA THR A 95 -9.18 -2.64 -9.66
C THR A 95 -8.66 -1.94 -10.92
N TRP A 96 -9.29 -0.83 -11.32
CA TRP A 96 -8.90 -0.12 -12.55
C TRP A 96 -7.46 0.39 -12.48
N GLN A 97 -6.99 0.91 -11.34
CA GLN A 97 -5.61 1.37 -11.20
C GLN A 97 -4.62 0.22 -11.33
N LEU A 98 -4.86 -0.93 -10.69
CA LEU A 98 -3.99 -2.11 -10.83
C LEU A 98 -3.93 -2.59 -12.29
N GLN A 99 -5.06 -2.54 -12.99
CA GLN A 99 -5.17 -2.90 -14.39
C GLN A 99 -4.43 -1.94 -15.33
N VAL A 100 -4.50 -0.63 -15.08
CA VAL A 100 -3.78 0.38 -15.85
C VAL A 100 -2.28 0.27 -15.57
N ILE A 101 -1.89 0.16 -14.29
CA ILE A 101 -0.50 0.00 -13.87
C ILE A 101 0.13 -1.22 -14.53
N GLY A 102 -0.52 -2.38 -14.42
CA GLY A 102 0.01 -3.62 -14.98
C GLY A 102 0.18 -3.59 -16.50
N ARG A 103 -0.60 -2.76 -17.23
CA ARG A 103 -0.53 -2.67 -18.70
C ARG A 103 0.39 -1.58 -19.22
N LEU A 104 0.53 -0.45 -18.52
CA LEU A 104 1.28 0.72 -19.02
C LEU A 104 2.68 0.83 -18.45
N TRP A 105 2.86 0.59 -17.15
CA TRP A 105 4.15 0.77 -16.46
C TRP A 105 4.74 -0.55 -15.97
N GLY A 106 3.89 -1.52 -15.64
CA GLY A 106 4.27 -2.75 -15.01
C GLY A 106 4.66 -2.58 -13.54
N PHE A 107 4.86 -3.72 -12.88
CA PHE A 107 5.28 -3.77 -11.48
C PHE A 107 6.78 -4.05 -11.38
N VAL A 108 7.40 -3.49 -10.35
CA VAL A 108 8.65 -4.01 -9.78
C VAL A 108 8.30 -4.68 -8.47
N GLU A 109 8.66 -5.95 -8.35
CA GLU A 109 8.45 -6.69 -7.11
C GLU A 109 9.57 -6.35 -6.11
N VAL A 110 9.18 -6.03 -4.88
CA VAL A 110 10.10 -5.74 -3.78
C VAL A 110 9.80 -6.67 -2.61
N SER A 111 10.84 -7.15 -1.93
CA SER A 111 10.67 -8.02 -0.76
C SER A 111 9.99 -7.26 0.37
N PRO A 112 9.11 -7.92 1.15
CA PRO A 112 8.55 -7.31 2.35
C PRO A 112 9.65 -7.03 3.39
N PRO A 113 9.48 -6.03 4.26
CA PRO A 113 10.42 -5.76 5.36
C PRO A 113 10.53 -6.94 6.32
N ASN A 114 9.41 -7.61 6.56
CA ASN A 114 9.32 -8.81 7.38
C ASN A 114 8.62 -9.91 6.56
N PRO A 115 9.37 -10.70 5.78
CA PRO A 115 8.80 -11.86 5.10
C PRO A 115 8.30 -12.87 6.13
N ALA A 116 7.35 -13.70 5.74
CA ALA A 116 7.04 -14.86 6.58
C ALA A 116 8.22 -15.85 6.56
N PRO A 117 8.38 -16.65 7.63
CA PRO A 117 9.27 -17.80 7.59
C PRO A 117 8.83 -18.81 6.52
#